data_AF-A0A539D721-F1
#
_entry.id   AF-A0A539D721-F1
#
_cell.length_a   1.000
_cell.length_b   1.000
_cell.length_c   1.000
_cell.angle_alpha   90.00
_cell.angle_beta   90.00
_cell.angle_gamma   90.00
#
_symmetry.space_group_name_H-M   'P 1'
#
loop_
_entity.id
_entity.type
_entity.pdbx_description
1 polymer ?
#
loop_
_entity_poly.entity_id
_entity_poly.type
_entity_poly.pdbx_seq_one_letter_code
_entity_poly.pdbx_strand_id
1 'polypeptide(L)' 'MAERLGVSQSVVSEVESASKSVSMDLLERYSDALKVKMSNLVFFAEELESIPNPSRGKTIVAKRVLEFLDRIAPNDKADA' A
#
# COMPACT_ATOMS: atom_id res chain seq x y z
N MET A 1 -7.24 11.00 2.90
CA MET A 1 -7.01 9.60 3.33
C MET A 1 -7.16 9.43 4.83
N ALA A 2 -6.54 10.30 5.65
CA ALA A 2 -6.64 10.29 7.11
C ALA A 2 -8.10 10.18 7.64
N GLU A 3 -9.00 11.02 7.13
CA GLU A 3 -10.44 10.98 7.48
C GLU A 3 -11.10 9.64 7.14
N ARG A 4 -10.82 9.09 5.95
CA ARG A 4 -11.36 7.80 5.48
C ARG A 4 -10.86 6.60 6.32
N LEU A 5 -9.68 6.74 6.94
CA LEU A 5 -9.08 5.74 7.83
C LEU A 5 -9.40 5.99 9.31
N GLY A 6 -10.04 7.12 9.65
CA GLY A 6 -10.28 7.54 11.03
C GLY A 6 -8.99 7.77 11.85
N VAL A 7 -7.92 8.25 11.21
CA VAL A 7 -6.63 8.56 11.86
C VAL A 7 -6.25 10.02 11.66
N SER A 8 -5.27 10.52 12.41
CA SER A 8 -4.75 11.88 12.20
C SER A 8 -3.94 11.99 10.91
N GLN A 9 -3.86 13.21 10.36
CA GLN A 9 -3.03 13.52 9.21
C GLN A 9 -1.55 13.13 9.45
N SER A 10 -1.05 13.32 10.67
CA SER A 10 0.33 12.98 11.05
C SER A 10 0.62 11.48 10.94
N VAL A 11 -0.32 10.62 11.32
CA VAL A 11 -0.18 9.15 11.21
C VAL A 11 -0.06 8.72 9.75
N VAL A 12 -0.83 9.35 8.85
CA VAL A 12 -0.72 9.08 7.40
C VAL A 12 0.63 9.57 6.87
N SER A 13 1.06 10.77 7.23
CA SER A 13 2.35 11.33 6.79
C SER A 13 3.57 10.55 7.29
N GLU A 14 3.57 10.03 8.52
CA GLU A 14 4.64 9.17 9.04
C GLU A 14 4.79 7.88 8.23
N VAL A 15 3.67 7.33 7.77
CA VAL A 15 3.65 6.09 6.98
C VAL A 15 4.03 6.34 5.52
N GLU A 16 3.50 7.41 4.92
CA GLU A 16 3.85 7.80 3.54
C GLU A 16 5.31 8.23 3.40
N SER A 17 5.91 8.75 4.48
CA SER A 17 7.34 9.09 4.52
C SER A 17 8.27 7.89 4.75
N ALA A 18 7.71 6.68 4.96
CA ALA A 18 8.44 5.44 5.26
C ALA A 18 9.34 5.54 6.52
N SER A 19 8.97 6.40 7.49
CA SER A 19 9.81 6.66 8.68
C SER A 19 9.58 5.67 9.82
N LYS A 20 8.54 4.82 9.75
CA LYS A 20 8.21 3.76 10.72
C LYS A 20 7.65 2.52 10.01
N SER A 21 7.87 1.35 10.61
CA SER A 21 7.11 0.16 10.27
C SER A 21 5.62 0.42 10.45
N VAL A 22 4.84 0.03 9.46
CA VAL A 22 3.39 0.19 9.46
C VAL A 22 2.78 -0.74 10.51
N SER A 23 1.86 -0.22 11.34
CA SER A 23 1.19 -1.05 12.35
C SER A 23 0.06 -1.90 11.75
N MET A 24 -0.21 -3.06 12.36
CA MET A 24 -1.31 -3.95 11.95
C MET A 24 -2.67 -3.24 11.99
N ASP A 25 -2.94 -2.43 13.01
CA ASP A 25 -4.17 -1.63 13.12
C ASP A 25 -4.35 -0.68 11.93
N LEU A 26 -3.25 -0.12 11.41
CA LEU A 26 -3.31 0.75 10.25
C LEU A 26 -3.56 -0.06 8.98
N LEU A 27 -2.91 -1.22 8.82
CA LEU A 27 -3.19 -2.14 7.72
C LEU A 27 -4.66 -2.58 7.69
N GLU A 28 -5.28 -2.77 8.85
CA GLU A 28 -6.70 -3.11 8.97
C GLU A 28 -7.59 -1.99 8.46
N ARG A 29 -7.32 -0.75 8.90
CA ARG A 29 -8.04 0.43 8.40
C ARG A 29 -7.89 0.59 6.89
N TYR A 30 -6.70 0.33 6.33
CA TYR A 30 -6.49 0.37 4.87
C TYR A 30 -7.25 -0.76 4.15
N SER A 31 -7.22 -1.98 4.68
CA SER A 31 -7.96 -3.13 4.16
C SER A 31 -9.46 -2.80 4.07
N ASP A 32 -10.03 -2.27 5.15
CA ASP A 32 -11.45 -1.92 5.23
C ASP A 32 -11.82 -0.74 4.33
N ALA A 33 -10.98 0.29 4.30
CA ALA A 33 -11.21 1.49 3.51
C ALA A 33 -11.09 1.23 2.00
N LEU A 34 -10.10 0.45 1.58
CA LEU A 34 -9.78 0.20 0.17
C LEU A 34 -10.35 -1.12 -0.36
N LYS A 35 -10.95 -1.95 0.51
CA LYS A 35 -11.48 -3.29 0.17
C LYS A 35 -10.42 -4.21 -0.44
N VAL A 36 -9.19 -4.09 0.04
CA VAL A 36 -8.06 -4.96 -0.33
C VAL A 36 -7.84 -5.97 0.79
N LYS A 37 -7.47 -7.21 0.47
CA LYS A 37 -7.21 -8.23 1.48
C LYS A 37 -6.01 -7.84 2.37
N MET A 38 -6.18 -7.97 3.69
CA MET A 38 -5.14 -7.77 4.69
C MET A 38 -3.81 -8.46 4.33
N SER A 39 -3.87 -9.72 3.91
CA SER A 39 -2.69 -10.52 3.54
C SER A 39 -1.82 -9.85 2.49
N ASN A 40 -2.43 -9.11 1.55
CA ASN A 40 -1.71 -8.44 0.50
C ASN A 40 -0.98 -7.21 1.05
N LEU A 41 -1.62 -6.46 1.95
CA LEU A 41 -1.01 -5.29 2.56
C LEU A 41 0.17 -5.65 3.48
N VAL A 42 0.03 -6.74 4.25
CA VAL A 42 1.13 -7.29 5.07
C VAL A 42 2.31 -7.70 4.19
N PHE A 43 2.05 -8.48 3.13
CA PHE A 43 3.09 -8.87 2.16
C PHE A 43 3.82 -7.66 1.57
N PHE A 44 3.10 -6.59 1.18
CA PHE A 44 3.74 -5.38 0.67
C PHE A 44 4.57 -4.63 1.71
N ALA A 45 4.15 -4.62 2.98
CA ALA A 45 4.91 -4.00 4.06
C ALA A 45 6.24 -4.73 4.29
N GLU A 46 6.23 -6.07 4.30
CA GLU A 46 7.43 -6.90 4.43
C GLU A 46 8.40 -6.70 3.25
N GLU A 47 7.87 -6.69 2.02
CA GLU A 47 8.66 -6.43 0.82
C GLU A 47 9.30 -5.03 0.87
N LEU A 48 8.60 -4.01 1.39
CA LEU A 48 9.12 -2.65 1.53
C LEU A 48 10.26 -2.55 2.54
N GLU A 49 10.15 -3.21 3.69
CA GLU A 49 11.18 -3.22 4.73
C GLU A 49 12.45 -3.98 4.30
N SER A 50 12.30 -4.98 3.41
CA SER A 50 13.42 -5.76 2.89
C SER A 50 14.36 -4.99 1.95
N ILE A 51 13.98 -3.78 1.51
CA ILE A 51 14.72 -3.05 0.46
C ILE A 51 15.73 -2.06 1.06
N PRO A 52 17.04 -2.30 0.90
CA PRO A 52 18.10 -1.50 1.53
C PRO A 52 18.25 -0.07 0.98
N ASN A 53 17.53 0.30 -0.08
CA ASN A 53 17.50 1.68 -0.59
C ASN A 53 16.07 2.09 -1.02
N PRO A 54 15.40 2.99 -0.27
CA PRO A 54 14.00 3.33 -0.50
C PRO A 54 13.74 3.99 -1.86
N SER A 55 14.74 4.60 -2.51
CA SER A 55 14.55 5.20 -3.85
C SER A 55 14.34 4.15 -4.95
N ARG A 56 15.14 3.08 -4.95
CA ARG A 56 14.98 1.94 -5.87
C ARG A 56 13.83 1.03 -5.42
N GLY A 57 13.62 0.91 -4.10
CA GLY A 57 12.53 0.12 -3.55
C GLY A 57 11.15 0.66 -3.89
N LYS A 58 10.97 1.99 -3.86
CA LYS A 58 9.74 2.63 -4.32
C LYS A 58 9.37 2.25 -5.75
N THR A 59 10.34 2.16 -6.67
CA THR A 59 10.10 1.76 -8.06
C THR A 59 9.70 0.28 -8.18
N ILE A 60 10.36 -0.61 -7.42
CA ILE A 60 10.05 -2.05 -7.42
C ILE A 60 8.66 -2.29 -6.83
N VAL A 61 8.34 -1.65 -5.71
CA VAL A 61 7.03 -1.78 -5.06
C VAL A 61 5.94 -1.15 -5.92
N ALA A 62 6.18 0.02 -6.52
CA ALA A 62 5.23 0.61 -7.47
C ALA A 62 4.92 -0.36 -8.63
N LYS A 63 5.94 -1.05 -9.17
CA LYS A 63 5.73 -2.08 -10.20
C LYS A 63 4.88 -3.24 -9.70
N ARG A 64 5.10 -3.75 -8.49
CA ARG A 64 4.28 -4.86 -7.95
C ARG A 64 2.87 -4.45 -7.58
N VAL A 65 2.68 -3.22 -7.09
CA VAL A 65 1.34 -2.65 -6.88
C VAL A 65 0.60 -2.52 -8.21
N LEU A 66 1.25 -2.02 -9.27
CA LEU A 66 0.65 -1.94 -10.61
C LEU A 66 0.26 -3.32 -11.16
N GLU A 67 1.14 -4.31 -11.08
CA GLU A 67 0.83 -5.70 -11.49
C GLU A 67 -0.30 -6.33 -10.67
N PHE A 68 -0.39 -5.98 -9.38
CA PHE A 68 -1.50 -6.42 -8.53
C PHE A 68 -2.81 -5.73 -8.93
N LEU A 69 -2.78 -4.42 -9.18
CA LEU A 69 -3.92 -3.64 -9.67
C LEU A 69 -4.42 -4.17 -11.02
N ASP A 70 -3.53 -4.50 -11.96
CA ASP A 70 -3.88 -5.11 -13.25
C ASP A 70 -4.59 -6.47 -13.09
N ARG A 71 -4.26 -7.22 -12.03
CA ARG A 71 -4.89 -8.52 -11.75
C ARG A 71 -6.27 -8.40 -11.10
N ILE A 72 -6.52 -7.34 -10.33
CA ILE A 72 -7.79 -7.14 -9.61
C ILE A 72 -8.75 -6.19 -10.32
N ALA A 73 -8.23 -5.34 -11.21
CA ALA A 73 -9.06 -4.57 -12.12
C ALA A 73 -9.82 -5.56 -13.01
N PRO A 74 -11.17 -5.48 -13.07
CA PRO A 74 -11.90 -6.14 -14.14
C PRO A 74 -11.28 -5.63 -15.45
N ASN A 75 -10.91 -6.54 -16.35
CA ASN A 75 -10.48 -6.19 -17.70
C ASN A 75 -11.62 -5.47 -18.43
N ASP A 76 -11.77 -4.17 -18.21
CA ASP A 76 -12.26 -3.27 -19.24
C ASP A 76 -11.08 -3.07 -20.17
N LYS A 77 -10.93 -4.02 -21.09
CA LYS A 77 -10.17 -3.78 -22.30
C LYS A 77 -10.83 -2.57 -22.97
N ALA A 78 -10.27 -1.39 -22.76
CA ALA A 78 -10.36 -0.35 -23.75
C ALA A 78 -9.45 -0.80 -24.89
N ASP A 79 -10.02 -1.56 -25.82
CA ASP A 79 -9.51 -1.70 -27.17
C ASP A 79 -9.24 -0.29 -27.73
N ALA A 80 -7.99 -0.02 -28.10
CA ALA A 80 -7.59 1.02 -29.04
C ALA A 80 -6.26 0.63 -29.69
#